data_AF-A0A1H4GKT8-F1
#
_entry.id   AF-A0A1H4GKT8-F1
#
_cell.length_a   1.000
_cell.length_b   1.000
_cell.length_c   1.000
_cell.angle_alpha   90.00
_cell.angle_beta   90.00
_cell.angle_gamma   90.00
#
_symmetry.space_group_name_H-M   'P 1'
#
loop_
_entity.id
_entity.type
_entity.pdbx_description
1 polymer ?
#
loop_
_entity_poly.entity_id
_entity_poly.type
_entity_poly.pdbx_seq_one_letter_code
_entity_poly.pdbx_strand_id
1 'polypeptide(L)'
;MTATAETSPMGFDKALFDQWFDERFQHKMDEREANHIPSMTIISTKGTLDMAYPPFILASTAAALGWDVTVFFTFYGLDLLKKKLDLKVSPLGNPAMPMKMPMGPEWLRKANLPIPNVLMAGIPGFETAATGMMKEKGVASIEELRELALEAEVKMVACQMTVDLFGHEKSDFIDGISEWVGAASFLPIAQKADVNLFI
;
A
#
# COMPACT_ATOMS: atom_id res chain seq x y z
N MET A 1 57.54 -30.35 -21.73
CA MET A 1 57.22 -29.14 -20.94
C MET A 1 56.22 -29.54 -19.88
N THR A 2 56.74 -30.01 -18.75
CA THR A 2 55.98 -30.47 -17.59
C THR A 2 55.63 -29.26 -16.73
N ALA A 3 54.33 -29.02 -16.54
CA ALA A 3 53.83 -27.98 -15.65
C ALA A 3 54.25 -28.28 -14.21
N THR A 4 55.11 -27.44 -13.66
CA THR A 4 55.49 -27.48 -12.25
C THR A 4 54.34 -26.89 -11.43
N ALA A 5 53.74 -27.72 -10.59
CA ALA A 5 52.80 -27.29 -9.57
C ALA A 5 53.49 -26.26 -8.66
N GLU A 6 52.98 -25.03 -8.64
CA GLU A 6 53.41 -24.00 -7.71
C GLU A 6 52.91 -24.36 -6.31
N THR A 7 53.81 -24.91 -5.50
CA THR A 7 53.58 -25.12 -4.07
C THR A 7 53.75 -23.78 -3.34
N SER A 8 52.63 -23.18 -2.94
CA SER A 8 52.58 -22.02 -2.05
C SER A 8 53.22 -22.36 -0.68
N PRO A 9 54.04 -21.49 -0.08
CA PRO A 9 54.75 -21.79 1.15
C PRO A 9 53.80 -21.74 2.37
N MET A 10 53.83 -22.80 3.19
CA MET A 10 53.09 -22.95 4.46
C MET A 10 51.58 -22.62 4.42
N GLY A 11 50.79 -23.65 4.12
CA GLY A 11 49.61 -23.99 4.93
C GLY A 11 48.29 -23.28 4.62
N PHE A 12 48.18 -22.54 3.51
CA PHE A 12 46.89 -22.04 3.06
C PHE A 12 46.31 -22.95 1.96
N ASP A 13 45.39 -23.83 2.36
CA ASP A 13 44.55 -24.57 1.42
C ASP A 13 43.38 -23.67 1.01
N LYS A 14 43.48 -23.13 -0.21
CA LYS A 14 42.46 -22.27 -0.79
C LYS A 14 41.10 -22.98 -0.91
N ALA A 15 41.07 -24.27 -1.23
CA ALA A 15 39.81 -24.99 -1.41
C ALA A 15 39.09 -25.20 -0.07
N LEU A 16 39.86 -25.53 0.97
CA LEU A 16 39.33 -25.61 2.34
C LEU A 16 38.82 -24.24 2.82
N PHE A 17 39.54 -23.16 2.50
CA PHE A 17 39.12 -21.80 2.83
C PHE A 17 37.84 -21.41 2.11
N ASP A 18 37.76 -21.64 0.79
CA ASP A 18 36.58 -21.30 -0.02
C ASP A 18 35.34 -22.06 0.50
N GLN A 19 35.46 -23.35 0.82
CA GLN A 19 34.37 -24.14 1.40
C GLN A 19 33.93 -23.60 2.77
N TRP A 20 34.87 -23.36 3.68
CA TRP A 20 34.57 -22.78 4.99
C TRP A 20 33.91 -21.39 4.86
N PHE A 21 34.41 -20.57 3.94
CA PHE A 21 33.88 -19.23 3.69
C PHE A 21 32.45 -19.31 3.16
N ASP A 22 32.18 -20.17 2.19
CA ASP A 22 30.84 -20.36 1.63
C ASP A 22 29.86 -20.84 2.70
N GLU A 23 30.23 -21.85 3.51
CA GLU A 23 29.39 -22.34 4.61
C GLU A 23 29.11 -21.26 5.65
N ARG A 24 30.14 -20.51 6.07
CA ARG A 24 30.00 -19.41 7.03
C ARG A 24 29.19 -18.25 6.45
N PHE A 25 29.38 -17.94 5.18
CA PHE A 25 28.67 -16.90 4.47
C PHE A 25 27.18 -17.24 4.39
N GLN A 26 26.83 -18.46 3.98
CA GLN A 26 25.44 -18.94 3.95
C GLN A 26 24.80 -18.88 5.33
N HIS A 27 25.47 -19.40 6.36
CA HIS A 27 24.96 -19.31 7.73
C HIS A 27 24.69 -17.87 8.19
N LYS A 28 25.57 -16.92 7.83
CA LYS A 28 25.40 -15.50 8.15
C LYS A 28 24.27 -14.84 7.34
N MET A 29 24.05 -15.29 6.11
CA MET A 29 22.93 -14.84 5.27
C MET A 29 21.59 -15.37 5.81
N ASP A 30 21.53 -16.64 6.20
CA ASP A 30 20.33 -17.26 6.81
C ASP A 30 19.98 -16.58 8.15
N GLU A 31 20.97 -16.32 9.00
CA GLU A 31 20.77 -15.54 10.24
C GLU A 31 20.23 -14.14 9.95
N ARG A 32 20.70 -13.49 8.89
CA ARG A 32 20.23 -12.15 8.52
C ARG A 32 18.79 -12.21 8.01
N GLU A 33 18.46 -13.18 7.17
CA GLU A 33 17.11 -13.35 6.63
C GLU A 33 16.12 -13.69 7.75
N ALA A 34 16.50 -14.55 8.70
CA ALA A 34 15.68 -14.89 9.86
C ALA A 34 15.40 -13.70 10.80
N ASN A 35 16.32 -12.73 10.87
CA ASN A 35 16.18 -11.53 11.68
C ASN A 35 15.65 -10.32 10.90
N HIS A 36 15.41 -10.47 9.60
CA HIS A 36 14.91 -9.40 8.75
C HIS A 36 13.43 -9.14 9.04
N ILE A 37 13.09 -7.90 9.37
CA ILE A 37 11.69 -7.48 9.51
C ILE A 37 11.21 -7.07 8.12
N PRO A 38 10.19 -7.73 7.55
CA PRO A 38 9.66 -7.36 6.26
C PRO A 38 9.11 -5.93 6.27
N SER A 39 9.27 -5.24 5.16
CA SER A 39 8.89 -3.84 5.00
C SER A 39 7.98 -3.64 3.79
N MET A 40 6.98 -2.77 3.93
CA MET A 40 6.04 -2.45 2.86
C MET A 40 5.90 -0.94 2.69
N THR A 41 6.01 -0.49 1.45
CA THR A 41 5.68 0.88 1.05
C THR A 41 4.47 0.92 0.12
N ILE A 42 3.58 1.88 0.35
CA ILE A 42 2.39 2.09 -0.47
C ILE A 42 2.35 3.56 -0.92
N ILE A 43 2.21 3.80 -2.22
CA ILE A 43 1.89 5.13 -2.76
C ILE A 43 0.38 5.17 -2.98
N SER A 44 -0.33 5.94 -2.15
CA SER A 44 -1.79 6.11 -2.23
C SER A 44 -2.14 7.40 -2.97
N THR A 45 -2.68 7.26 -4.18
CA THR A 45 -2.93 8.38 -5.10
C THR A 45 -4.40 8.79 -5.24
N LYS A 46 -5.31 7.91 -4.86
CA LYS A 46 -6.76 8.06 -5.07
C LYS A 46 -7.49 8.34 -3.74
N GLY A 47 -8.53 9.17 -3.82
CA GLY A 47 -9.31 9.61 -2.65
C GLY A 47 -10.79 9.21 -2.68
N THR A 48 -11.23 8.35 -3.60
CA THR A 48 -12.62 7.85 -3.60
C THR A 48 -12.79 6.73 -2.57
N LEU A 49 -14.02 6.52 -2.09
CA LEU A 49 -14.31 5.53 -1.05
C LEU A 49 -13.81 4.13 -1.42
N ASP A 50 -14.02 3.70 -2.67
CA ASP A 50 -13.64 2.38 -3.14
C ASP A 50 -12.12 2.18 -3.22
N MET A 51 -11.38 3.25 -3.48
CA MET A 51 -9.93 3.22 -3.63
C MET A 51 -9.19 3.51 -2.33
N ALA A 52 -9.90 3.97 -1.29
CA ALA A 52 -9.36 4.14 0.06
C ALA A 52 -9.17 2.81 0.79
N TYR A 53 -9.99 1.79 0.49
CA TYR A 53 -9.90 0.49 1.17
C TYR A 53 -8.56 -0.25 0.95
N PRO A 54 -8.08 -0.44 -0.30
CA PRO A 54 -6.86 -1.21 -0.53
C PRO A 54 -5.63 -0.73 0.26
N PRO A 55 -5.25 0.57 0.26
CA PRO A 55 -4.06 1.00 0.99
C PRO A 55 -4.20 0.80 2.50
N PHE A 56 -5.36 1.08 3.11
CA PHE A 56 -5.55 0.90 4.54
C PHE A 56 -5.68 -0.57 4.98
N ILE A 57 -6.36 -1.41 4.21
CA ILE A 57 -6.45 -2.86 4.51
C ILE A 57 -5.07 -3.49 4.44
N LEU A 58 -4.30 -3.20 3.39
CA LEU A 58 -2.96 -3.76 3.23
C LEU A 58 -2.01 -3.24 4.32
N ALA A 59 -2.03 -1.93 4.59
CA ALA A 59 -1.18 -1.35 5.61
C ALA A 59 -1.47 -1.89 7.02
N SER A 60 -2.74 -1.91 7.42
CA SER A 60 -3.15 -2.43 8.74
C SER A 60 -2.86 -3.93 8.88
N THR A 61 -3.08 -4.72 7.82
CA THR A 61 -2.78 -6.16 7.83
C THR A 61 -1.27 -6.42 7.91
N ALA A 62 -0.46 -5.71 7.10
CA ALA A 62 0.98 -5.87 7.12
C ALA A 62 1.56 -5.46 8.48
N ALA A 63 1.10 -4.35 9.06
CA ALA A 63 1.50 -3.92 10.39
C ALA A 63 1.11 -4.95 11.47
N ALA A 64 -0.10 -5.54 11.38
CA ALA A 64 -0.52 -6.61 12.28
C ALA A 64 0.34 -7.90 12.17
N LEU A 65 0.98 -8.13 11.02
CA LEU A 65 1.97 -9.20 10.81
C LEU A 65 3.38 -8.81 11.29
N GLY A 66 3.55 -7.62 11.87
CA GLY A 66 4.82 -7.11 12.37
C GLY A 66 5.73 -6.49 11.31
N TRP A 67 5.19 -6.11 10.14
CA TRP A 67 5.97 -5.49 9.09
C TRP A 67 6.18 -3.98 9.36
N ASP A 68 7.31 -3.42 8.92
CA ASP A 68 7.50 -1.96 8.90
C ASP A 68 6.77 -1.36 7.68
N VAL A 69 5.71 -0.58 7.93
CA VAL A 69 4.84 -0.08 6.86
C VAL A 69 4.92 1.45 6.77
N THR A 70 5.11 1.95 5.55
CA THR A 70 5.05 3.37 5.23
C THR A 70 4.08 3.63 4.08
N VAL A 71 3.11 4.52 4.27
CA VAL A 71 2.15 4.91 3.25
C VAL A 71 2.35 6.38 2.86
N PHE A 72 2.67 6.63 1.60
CA PHE A 72 2.81 7.95 1.00
C PHE A 72 1.52 8.39 0.32
N PHE A 73 0.86 9.39 0.90
CA PHE A 73 -0.38 9.96 0.40
C PHE A 73 -0.07 11.16 -0.50
N THR A 74 -0.51 11.08 -1.75
CA THR A 74 -0.28 12.11 -2.77
C THR A 74 -1.51 12.29 -3.64
N PHE A 75 -1.57 13.38 -4.42
CA PHE A 75 -2.76 13.78 -5.18
C PHE A 75 -4.04 13.66 -4.33
N TYR A 76 -5.08 13.02 -4.87
CA TYR A 76 -6.38 12.86 -4.20
C TYR A 76 -6.30 11.95 -2.98
N GLY A 77 -5.25 11.12 -2.85
CA GLY A 77 -5.00 10.31 -1.67
C GLY A 77 -4.77 11.13 -0.40
N LEU A 78 -4.33 12.39 -0.51
CA LEU A 78 -4.20 13.29 0.65
C LEU A 78 -5.53 13.50 1.38
N ASP A 79 -6.66 13.44 0.68
CA ASP A 79 -7.98 13.61 1.31
C ASP A 79 -8.26 12.55 2.38
N LEU A 80 -7.62 11.38 2.28
CA LEU A 80 -7.71 10.30 3.27
C LEU A 80 -7.06 10.65 4.62
N LEU A 81 -6.19 11.66 4.65
CA LEU A 81 -5.54 12.16 5.86
C LEU A 81 -6.27 13.35 6.49
N LYS A 82 -7.37 13.85 5.90
CA LYS A 82 -8.14 14.95 6.47
C LYS A 82 -8.83 14.55 7.77
N LYS A 83 -8.99 15.51 8.69
CA LYS A 83 -9.67 15.27 9.98
C LYS A 83 -11.10 14.76 9.80
N LYS A 84 -11.81 15.26 8.78
CA LYS A 84 -13.15 14.82 8.40
C LYS A 84 -13.11 14.23 7.00
N LEU A 85 -13.60 13.00 6.86
CA LEU A 85 -13.69 12.31 5.59
C LEU A 85 -15.10 12.48 4.99
N ASP A 86 -15.18 12.86 3.72
CA ASP A 86 -16.42 12.84 2.91
C ASP A 86 -16.20 11.99 1.66
N LEU A 87 -15.90 10.70 1.89
CA LEU A 87 -15.55 9.78 0.81
C LEU A 87 -16.82 9.23 0.15
N LYS A 88 -16.86 9.34 -1.17
CA LYS A 88 -17.91 8.80 -2.03
C LYS A 88 -17.31 7.96 -3.15
N VAL A 89 -18.11 7.06 -3.69
CA VAL A 89 -17.77 6.35 -4.93
C VAL A 89 -17.86 7.33 -6.09
N SER A 90 -16.92 7.30 -7.04
CA SER A 90 -16.97 8.18 -8.20
C SER A 90 -18.30 8.08 -8.95
N PRO A 91 -18.91 9.20 -9.40
CA PRO A 91 -20.10 9.18 -10.25
C PRO A 91 -19.91 8.43 -11.57
N LEU A 92 -18.68 8.40 -12.08
CA LEU A 92 -18.32 7.65 -13.29
C LEU A 92 -18.17 6.15 -13.02
N GLY A 93 -18.09 5.76 -11.75
CA GLY A 93 -17.90 4.39 -11.29
C GLY A 93 -16.56 3.79 -11.73
N ASN A 94 -16.28 2.59 -11.23
CA ASN A 94 -15.29 1.72 -11.84
C ASN A 94 -16.00 0.79 -12.85
N PRO A 95 -15.55 0.69 -14.12
CA PRO A 95 -16.13 -0.22 -15.11
C PRO A 95 -16.18 -1.69 -14.66
N ALA A 96 -15.30 -2.07 -13.73
CA ALA A 96 -15.24 -3.40 -13.15
C ALA A 96 -16.22 -3.61 -11.98
N MET A 97 -17.03 -2.61 -11.59
CA MET A 97 -18.02 -2.78 -10.52
C MET A 97 -19.06 -3.84 -10.91
N PRO A 98 -19.14 -4.98 -10.20
CA PRO A 98 -20.17 -5.97 -10.42
C PRO A 98 -21.48 -5.43 -9.82
N MET A 99 -22.19 -4.60 -10.57
CA MET A 99 -23.46 -4.06 -10.13
C MET A 99 -24.52 -5.15 -10.21
N LYS A 100 -24.82 -5.74 -9.06
CA LYS A 100 -26.02 -6.57 -8.86
C LYS A 100 -27.18 -5.64 -8.56
N MET A 101 -28.27 -5.76 -9.32
CA MET A 101 -29.45 -4.92 -9.11
C MET A 101 -29.98 -5.13 -7.68
N PRO A 102 -30.18 -4.06 -6.89
CA PRO A 102 -30.66 -4.21 -5.51
C PRO A 102 -32.09 -4.74 -5.46
N MET A 103 -32.88 -4.48 -6.51
CA MET A 103 -34.28 -4.89 -6.65
C MET A 103 -34.50 -5.53 -8.04
N GLY A 104 -35.28 -6.61 -8.07
CA GLY A 104 -35.63 -7.32 -9.31
C GLY A 104 -35.72 -8.83 -9.14
N PRO A 105 -36.18 -9.55 -10.19
CA PRO A 105 -36.25 -11.01 -10.17
C PRO A 105 -34.86 -11.65 -9.98
N GLU A 106 -34.81 -12.83 -9.36
CA GLU A 106 -33.58 -13.44 -8.85
C GLU A 106 -32.47 -13.60 -9.91
N TRP A 107 -32.84 -13.87 -11.16
CA TRP A 107 -31.90 -13.96 -12.28
C TRP A 107 -31.19 -12.64 -12.58
N LEU A 108 -31.88 -11.50 -12.42
CA LEU A 108 -31.33 -10.16 -12.64
C LEU A 108 -30.43 -9.71 -11.48
N ARG A 109 -30.74 -10.16 -10.25
CA ARG A 109 -29.89 -9.93 -9.06
C ARG A 109 -28.59 -10.73 -9.09
N LYS A 110 -28.56 -11.85 -9.81
CA LYS A 110 -27.37 -12.70 -9.99
C LYS A 110 -26.55 -12.34 -11.24
N ALA A 111 -27.12 -11.61 -12.18
CA ALA A 111 -26.41 -11.15 -13.37
C ALA A 111 -25.41 -10.02 -13.02
N ASN A 112 -24.14 -10.22 -13.39
CA ASN A 112 -23.14 -9.15 -13.39
C ASN A 112 -23.29 -8.37 -14.70
N LEU A 113 -23.98 -7.24 -14.66
CA LEU A 113 -24.18 -6.38 -15.82
C LEU A 113 -23.12 -5.26 -15.80
N PRO A 114 -22.16 -5.21 -16.74
CA PRO A 114 -21.29 -4.06 -16.90
C PRO A 114 -22.11 -2.92 -17.50
N ILE A 115 -22.49 -1.95 -16.67
CA ILE A 115 -23.21 -0.76 -17.13
C ILE A 115 -22.17 0.23 -17.67
N PRO A 116 -22.35 0.78 -18.90
CA PRO A 116 -21.48 1.82 -19.41
C PRO A 116 -21.43 3.03 -18.46
N ASN A 117 -20.23 3.58 -18.22
CA ASN A 117 -20.02 4.72 -17.29
C ASN A 117 -20.94 5.92 -17.56
N VAL A 118 -21.32 6.14 -18.82
CA VAL A 118 -22.27 7.20 -19.23
C VAL A 118 -23.65 7.00 -18.62
N LEU A 119 -24.10 5.74 -18.53
CA LEU A 119 -25.38 5.42 -17.91
C LEU A 119 -25.30 5.57 -16.38
N MET A 120 -24.18 5.22 -15.76
CA MET A 120 -23.96 5.41 -14.31
C MET A 120 -23.97 6.90 -13.93
N ALA A 121 -23.24 7.73 -14.67
CA ALA A 121 -23.20 9.17 -14.45
C ALA A 121 -24.53 9.87 -14.75
N GLY A 122 -25.37 9.26 -15.60
CA GLY A 122 -26.69 9.78 -15.96
C GLY A 122 -27.81 9.43 -14.98
N ILE A 123 -27.59 8.54 -13.99
CA ILE A 123 -28.61 8.17 -13.00
C ILE A 123 -28.52 9.11 -11.80
N PRO A 124 -29.54 9.96 -11.53
CA PRO A 124 -29.53 10.85 -10.36
C PRO A 124 -29.47 10.04 -9.06
N GLY A 125 -28.52 10.37 -8.19
CA GLY A 125 -28.36 9.72 -6.87
C GLY A 125 -27.63 8.38 -6.87
N PHE A 126 -27.08 7.95 -8.02
CA PHE A 126 -26.30 6.71 -8.13
C PHE A 126 -25.12 6.65 -7.16
N GLU A 127 -24.33 7.73 -7.08
CA GLU A 127 -23.17 7.87 -6.19
C GLU A 127 -23.55 7.61 -4.72
N THR A 128 -24.63 8.25 -4.23
CA THR A 128 -25.09 8.11 -2.85
C THR A 128 -25.56 6.68 -2.57
N ALA A 129 -26.32 6.09 -3.50
CA ALA A 129 -26.79 4.72 -3.37
C ALA A 129 -25.64 3.69 -3.37
N ALA A 130 -24.67 3.85 -4.28
CA ALA A 130 -23.48 3.00 -4.35
C ALA A 130 -22.61 3.13 -3.09
N THR A 131 -22.43 4.36 -2.61
CA THR A 131 -21.70 4.66 -1.36
C THR A 131 -22.38 4.00 -0.16
N GLY A 132 -23.71 4.11 -0.03
CA GLY A 132 -24.48 3.48 1.03
C GLY A 132 -24.35 1.95 1.01
N MET A 133 -24.55 1.34 -0.16
CA MET A 133 -24.41 -0.12 -0.32
C MET A 133 -22.99 -0.62 -0.02
N MET A 134 -21.95 0.18 -0.26
CA MET A 134 -20.58 -0.22 0.05
C MET A 134 -20.30 -0.18 1.55
N LYS A 135 -20.79 0.85 2.25
CA LYS A 135 -20.66 1.00 3.71
C LYS A 135 -21.43 -0.07 4.50
N GLU A 136 -22.55 -0.57 3.97
CA GLU A 136 -23.36 -1.61 4.63
C GLU A 136 -22.77 -3.04 4.57
N LYS A 137 -21.74 -3.28 3.75
CA LYS A 137 -21.24 -4.65 3.48
C LYS A 137 -20.34 -5.26 4.57
N GLY A 138 -20.38 -4.75 5.79
CA GLY A 138 -19.65 -5.31 6.93
C GLY A 138 -18.13 -5.18 6.83
N VAL A 139 -17.63 -4.26 6.00
CA VAL A 139 -16.21 -3.87 5.99
C VAL A 139 -16.06 -2.70 6.96
N ALA A 140 -15.01 -2.71 7.78
CA ALA A 140 -14.67 -1.60 8.67
C ALA A 140 -14.59 -0.28 7.87
N SER A 141 -15.05 0.81 8.46
CA SER A 141 -14.97 2.14 7.85
C SER A 141 -13.52 2.54 7.56
N ILE A 142 -13.32 3.50 6.64
CA ILE A 142 -11.98 4.02 6.33
C ILE A 142 -11.36 4.70 7.55
N GLU A 143 -12.18 5.37 8.35
CA GLU A 143 -11.80 5.96 9.63
C GLU A 143 -11.26 4.91 10.60
N GLU A 144 -11.98 3.80 10.82
CA GLU A 144 -11.54 2.69 11.67
C GLU A 144 -10.25 2.06 11.14
N LEU A 145 -10.15 1.79 9.83
CA LEU A 145 -8.94 1.22 9.24
C LEU A 145 -7.74 2.17 9.36
N ARG A 146 -7.97 3.49 9.25
CA ARG A 146 -6.94 4.51 9.45
C ARG A 146 -6.50 4.58 10.91
N GLU A 147 -7.43 4.51 11.86
CA GLU A 147 -7.13 4.45 13.29
C GLU A 147 -6.31 3.20 13.63
N LEU A 148 -6.72 2.02 13.15
CA LEU A 148 -5.95 0.78 13.32
C LEU A 148 -4.54 0.88 12.74
N ALA A 149 -4.38 1.52 11.58
CA ALA A 149 -3.06 1.75 10.99
C ALA A 149 -2.20 2.67 11.87
N LEU A 150 -2.76 3.74 12.43
CA LEU A 150 -2.06 4.64 13.35
C LEU A 150 -1.66 3.92 14.65
N GLU A 151 -2.57 3.14 15.23
CA GLU A 151 -2.32 2.35 16.44
C GLU A 151 -1.23 1.30 16.22
N ALA A 152 -1.16 0.74 15.01
CA ALA A 152 -0.12 -0.20 14.60
C ALA A 152 1.18 0.48 14.10
N GLU A 153 1.35 1.78 14.37
CA GLU A 153 2.55 2.56 14.05
C GLU A 153 2.89 2.61 12.54
N VAL A 154 1.89 2.47 11.66
CA VAL A 154 2.06 2.70 10.21
C VAL A 154 2.47 4.16 9.99
N LYS A 155 3.61 4.37 9.31
CA LYS A 155 4.11 5.72 8.99
C LYS A 155 3.27 6.34 7.89
N MET A 156 2.46 7.33 8.24
CA MET A 156 1.65 8.09 7.29
C MET A 156 2.43 9.32 6.80
N VAL A 157 2.83 9.31 5.53
CA VAL A 157 3.64 10.36 4.93
C VAL A 157 2.79 11.18 3.96
N ALA A 158 2.74 12.49 4.16
CA ALA A 158 1.99 13.40 3.30
C ALA A 158 2.89 14.06 2.24
N CYS A 159 2.45 14.06 0.99
CA CYS A 159 3.15 14.73 -0.11
C CYS A 159 3.06 16.27 0.04
N GLN A 160 4.14 16.91 0.48
CA GLN A 160 4.17 18.37 0.68
C GLN A 160 3.81 19.13 -0.61
N MET A 161 4.32 18.69 -1.77
CA MET A 161 4.00 19.33 -3.05
C MET A 161 2.51 19.30 -3.38
N THR A 162 1.80 18.24 -2.99
CA THR A 162 0.36 18.13 -3.25
C THR A 162 -0.43 19.00 -2.28
N VAL A 163 0.01 19.11 -1.02
CA VAL A 163 -0.58 20.06 -0.04
C VAL A 163 -0.53 21.47 -0.61
N ASP A 164 0.64 21.86 -1.12
CA ASP A 164 0.86 23.18 -1.73
C ASP A 164 0.03 23.34 -3.02
N LEU A 165 -0.01 22.31 -3.88
CA LEU A 165 -0.75 22.32 -5.14
C LEU A 165 -2.26 22.54 -4.95
N PHE A 166 -2.85 21.94 -3.91
CA PHE A 166 -4.27 22.07 -3.62
C PHE A 166 -4.58 23.19 -2.62
N GLY A 167 -3.58 23.95 -2.18
CA GLY A 167 -3.75 25.06 -1.24
C GLY A 167 -4.31 24.62 0.11
N HIS A 168 -3.94 23.42 0.57
CA HIS A 168 -4.35 22.92 1.89
C HIS A 168 -3.42 23.43 2.98
N GLU A 169 -3.95 23.56 4.19
CA GLU A 169 -3.15 23.86 5.37
C GLU A 169 -2.89 22.57 6.15
N LYS A 170 -1.74 22.49 6.83
CA LYS A 170 -1.42 21.30 7.67
C LYS A 170 -2.45 21.08 8.77
N SER A 171 -3.15 22.13 9.19
CA SER A 171 -4.25 22.12 10.17
C SER A 171 -5.49 21.34 9.72
N ASP A 172 -5.65 21.12 8.41
CA ASP A 172 -6.78 20.37 7.81
C ASP A 172 -6.67 18.85 8.04
N PHE A 173 -5.46 18.38 8.34
CA PHE A 173 -5.12 16.96 8.40
C PHE A 173 -4.98 16.45 9.84
N ILE A 174 -5.07 15.13 10.01
CA ILE A 174 -4.87 14.48 11.30
C ILE A 174 -3.46 14.74 11.86
N ASP A 175 -3.33 14.69 13.18
CA ASP A 175 -2.02 14.88 13.83
C ASP A 175 -1.07 13.68 13.61
N GLY A 176 -1.61 12.50 13.27
CA GLY A 176 -0.87 11.25 13.04
C GLY A 176 -0.03 11.18 11.76
N ILE A 177 0.24 12.31 11.10
CA ILE A 177 1.14 12.37 9.94
C ILE A 177 2.58 12.39 10.44
N SER A 178 3.36 11.36 10.08
CA SER A 178 4.75 11.22 10.48
C SER A 178 5.65 12.28 9.81
N GLU A 179 5.46 12.51 8.51
CA GLU A 179 6.33 13.37 7.72
C GLU A 179 5.60 14.09 6.58
N TRP A 180 6.09 15.28 6.22
CA TRP A 180 5.63 16.09 5.09
C TRP A 180 6.76 16.24 4.09
N VAL A 181 6.79 15.41 3.05
CA VAL A 181 7.95 15.32 2.15
C VAL A 181 7.54 15.18 0.69
N GLY A 182 8.51 15.34 -0.22
CA GLY A 182 8.32 15.08 -1.64
C GLY A 182 8.82 13.70 -2.06
N ALA A 183 8.66 13.39 -3.36
CA ALA A 183 9.09 12.11 -3.94
C ALA A 183 10.59 11.81 -3.71
N ALA A 184 11.45 12.84 -3.69
CA ALA A 184 12.88 12.68 -3.46
C ALA A 184 13.22 12.06 -2.10
N SER A 185 12.41 12.32 -1.07
CA SER A 185 12.59 11.73 0.27
C SER A 185 11.94 10.36 0.39
N PHE A 186 10.83 10.12 -0.31
CA PHE A 186 10.11 8.85 -0.23
C PHE A 186 10.75 7.74 -1.07
N LEU A 187 11.27 8.04 -2.26
CA LEU A 187 11.83 7.04 -3.17
C LEU A 187 12.97 6.21 -2.56
N PRO A 188 13.91 6.76 -1.76
CA PRO A 188 14.92 5.97 -1.07
C PRO A 188 14.36 4.96 -0.05
N ILE A 189 13.19 5.25 0.53
CA ILE A 189 12.48 4.32 1.43
C ILE A 189 11.88 3.19 0.58
N ALA A 190 11.13 3.55 -0.46
CA ALA A 190 10.50 2.59 -1.38
C ALA A 190 11.50 1.70 -2.12
N GLN A 191 12.70 2.20 -2.43
CA GLN A 191 13.76 1.43 -3.08
C GLN A 191 14.26 0.25 -2.22
N LYS A 192 14.20 0.39 -0.90
CA LYS A 192 14.71 -0.59 0.06
C LYS A 192 13.62 -1.48 0.64
N ALA A 193 12.35 -1.17 0.37
CA ALA A 193 11.23 -1.94 0.85
C ALA A 193 11.18 -3.32 0.19
N ASP A 194 10.78 -4.33 0.94
CA ASP A 194 10.59 -5.69 0.40
C ASP A 194 9.39 -5.75 -0.55
N VAL A 195 8.36 -4.94 -0.26
CA VAL A 195 7.17 -4.78 -1.09
C VAL A 195 6.90 -3.30 -1.32
N ASN A 196 6.79 -2.87 -2.59
CA ASN A 196 6.40 -1.52 -2.95
C ASN A 196 5.19 -1.52 -3.89
N LEU A 197 4.12 -0.85 -3.49
CA LEU A 197 2.82 -0.82 -4.20
C LEU A 197 2.45 0.61 -4.60
N PHE A 198 1.82 0.75 -5.78
CA PHE A 198 1.22 2.00 -6.24
C PHE A 198 -0.29 1.78 -6.42
N ILE A 199 -1.11 2.55 -5.69
CA ILE A 199 -2.55 2.36 -5.57
C ILE A 199 -3.34 3.62 -5.95
#